data_AF-A0A6H2GVU6-F1
#
_entry.id   AF-A0A6H2GVU6-F1
#
_cell.length_a   1.000
_cell.length_b   1.000
_cell.length_c   1.000
_cell.angle_alpha   90.00
_cell.angle_beta   90.00
_cell.angle_gamma   90.00
#
_symmetry.space_group_name_H-M   'P 1'
#
loop_
_entity.id
_entity.type
_entity.pdbx_description
1 polymer ?
#
loop_
_entity_poly.entity_id
_entity_poly.type
_entity_poly.pdbx_seq_one_letter_code
_entity_poly.pdbx_strand_id
1 'polypeptide(L)'
;MNLMTARRSGGKRKASLAPASLALMSMLMIAAGCGVKEMPADNASNATNATTGSGIVDSSSDVSPDSAGEPVAQATPTPGNSEKAAASGDPVTQSEEQQASGTFNGLADGHSVEIKTPTDTVVFQAGSELVQQMQAFEQGTSVDYTYIVKEVDGGTDGKIKQPWLVSIKEAS
;
A
#
# COMPACT_ATOMS: atom_id res chain seq x y z
N MET A 1 41.56 -47.97 -14.26
CA MET A 1 40.70 -49.05 -13.72
C MET A 1 39.34 -48.47 -13.37
N ASN A 2 38.30 -48.86 -14.09
CA ASN A 2 36.91 -48.58 -13.78
C ASN A 2 36.48 -49.40 -12.56
N LEU A 3 35.79 -48.79 -11.60
CA LEU A 3 34.94 -49.53 -10.67
C LEU A 3 33.56 -48.85 -10.60
N MET A 4 32.71 -49.31 -11.52
CA MET A 4 31.27 -49.18 -11.46
C MET A 4 30.75 -49.95 -10.25
N THR A 5 30.03 -49.28 -9.35
CA THR A 5 29.12 -49.94 -8.42
C THR A 5 27.74 -49.33 -8.61
N ALA A 6 26.86 -50.06 -9.31
CA ALA A 6 25.45 -49.78 -9.41
C ALA A 6 24.68 -50.65 -8.39
N ARG A 7 23.69 -50.05 -7.71
CA ARG A 7 22.47 -50.65 -7.09
C ARG A 7 21.91 -49.61 -6.09
N ARG A 8 20.61 -49.38 -5.91
CA ARG A 8 19.37 -50.03 -6.37
C ARG A 8 18.21 -49.06 -6.08
N SER A 9 17.22 -49.09 -6.96
CA SER A 9 15.87 -48.50 -6.85
C SER A 9 15.20 -48.75 -5.49
N GLY A 10 14.40 -47.79 -5.01
CA GLY A 10 13.56 -47.94 -3.82
C GLY A 10 12.57 -46.80 -3.55
N GLY A 11 11.48 -46.76 -4.33
CA GLY A 11 10.12 -46.48 -3.81
C GLY A 11 9.76 -45.06 -3.35
N LYS A 12 9.03 -44.34 -4.21
CA LYS A 12 8.17 -43.21 -3.83
C LYS A 12 7.15 -43.69 -2.78
N ARG A 13 7.16 -43.13 -1.57
CA ARG A 13 6.04 -43.27 -0.63
C ARG A 13 5.33 -41.93 -0.51
N LYS A 14 4.19 -41.84 -1.18
CA LYS A 14 3.19 -40.81 -0.90
C LYS A 14 2.52 -41.22 0.41
N ALA A 15 2.73 -40.46 1.47
CA ALA A 15 1.92 -40.58 2.68
C ALA A 15 0.71 -39.65 2.52
N SER A 16 -0.35 -40.19 1.94
CA SER A 16 -1.71 -39.69 2.16
C SER A 16 -2.13 -40.19 3.54
N LEU A 17 -2.47 -39.29 4.46
CA LEU A 17 -3.22 -39.63 5.67
C LEU A 17 -4.35 -38.62 5.84
N ALA A 18 -5.55 -39.18 5.95
CA ALA A 18 -6.85 -38.53 5.94
C ALA A 18 -7.13 -37.67 7.19
N PRO A 19 -8.11 -36.75 7.12
CA PRO A 19 -8.52 -35.89 8.24
C PRO A 19 -9.45 -36.65 9.19
N ALA A 20 -9.12 -36.67 10.48
CA ALA A 20 -10.06 -37.04 11.53
C ALA A 20 -9.54 -36.56 12.90
N SER A 21 -10.05 -35.42 13.38
CA SER A 21 -10.48 -35.31 14.77
C SER A 21 -11.29 -34.04 14.95
N LEU A 22 -12.60 -34.25 14.94
CA LEU A 22 -13.61 -33.42 15.55
C LEU A 22 -13.29 -33.35 17.06
N ALA A 23 -12.90 -32.19 17.58
CA ALA A 23 -13.01 -31.89 18.99
C ALA A 23 -13.65 -30.50 19.12
N LEU A 24 -14.97 -30.52 19.22
CA LEU A 24 -15.78 -29.45 19.78
C LEU A 24 -15.26 -29.14 21.19
N MET A 25 -14.67 -27.97 21.38
CA MET A 25 -14.61 -27.37 22.70
C MET A 25 -14.87 -25.88 22.61
N SER A 26 -16.16 -25.57 22.60
CA SER A 26 -16.73 -24.26 22.82
C SER A 26 -16.34 -23.77 24.22
N MET A 27 -15.58 -22.68 24.32
CA MET A 27 -15.50 -21.88 25.55
C MET A 27 -15.79 -20.42 25.18
N LEU A 28 -17.04 -20.04 25.41
CA LEU A 28 -17.57 -18.69 25.28
C LEU A 28 -17.08 -17.88 26.51
N MET A 29 -16.14 -16.94 26.33
CA MET A 29 -15.80 -15.98 27.38
C MET A 29 -16.59 -14.70 27.16
N ILE A 30 -17.55 -14.51 28.06
CA ILE A 30 -18.50 -13.41 28.13
C ILE A 30 -17.78 -12.13 28.59
N ALA A 31 -18.18 -11.02 27.97
CA ALA A 31 -17.77 -9.64 28.15
C ALA A 31 -17.38 -9.20 29.57
N ALA A 32 -16.21 -8.57 29.69
CA ALA A 32 -15.94 -7.55 30.70
C ALA A 32 -16.15 -6.18 30.05
N GLY A 33 -17.29 -5.55 30.35
CA GLY A 33 -17.53 -4.15 30.06
C GLY A 33 -16.76 -3.27 31.03
N CYS A 34 -16.11 -2.23 30.49
CA CYS A 34 -15.66 -1.06 31.23
C CYS A 34 -16.11 0.20 30.49
N GLY A 35 -17.14 0.85 31.02
CA GLY A 35 -17.24 2.31 31.02
C GLY A 35 -17.85 2.99 29.79
N VAL A 36 -19.15 2.80 29.54
CA VAL A 36 -19.94 3.86 28.93
C VAL A 36 -20.12 4.98 29.96
N LYS A 37 -19.64 6.18 29.63
CA LYS A 37 -19.97 7.40 30.34
C LYS A 37 -21.17 8.01 29.63
N GLU A 38 -22.36 7.77 30.15
CA GLU A 38 -23.58 8.44 29.70
C GLU A 38 -23.58 9.91 30.14
N MET A 39 -23.93 10.79 29.20
CA MET A 39 -24.46 12.13 29.45
C MET A 39 -25.55 12.41 28.40
N PRO A 40 -26.61 13.18 28.75
CA PRO A 40 -27.93 13.08 28.13
C PRO A 40 -28.11 13.92 26.87
N ALA A 41 -29.09 13.51 26.07
CA ALA A 41 -29.58 14.14 24.85
C ALA A 41 -30.69 15.18 25.14
N ASP A 42 -30.66 16.29 24.40
CA ASP A 42 -31.75 17.24 24.11
C ASP A 42 -31.18 18.20 23.04
N ASN A 43 -31.82 18.66 21.97
CA ASN A 43 -33.12 18.42 21.36
C ASN A 43 -33.13 19.11 19.96
N ALA A 44 -34.05 18.67 19.09
CA ALA A 44 -34.76 19.42 18.05
C ALA A 44 -34.04 20.14 16.88
N SER A 45 -34.30 19.57 15.69
CA SER A 45 -34.71 20.16 14.41
C SER A 45 -35.13 21.66 14.38
N ASN A 46 -34.66 22.41 13.37
CA ASN A 46 -35.47 23.24 12.44
C ASN A 46 -34.54 23.87 11.37
N ALA A 47 -34.68 23.55 10.07
CA ALA A 47 -35.45 24.29 9.07
C ALA A 47 -35.01 25.76 8.81
N THR A 48 -34.53 25.96 7.57
CA THR A 48 -35.04 26.94 6.59
C THR A 48 -34.93 28.45 6.89
N ASN A 49 -34.03 29.08 6.12
CA ASN A 49 -34.22 30.28 5.28
C ASN A 49 -34.92 31.54 5.84
N ALA A 50 -34.15 32.63 5.97
CA ALA A 50 -34.58 34.04 5.81
C ALA A 50 -33.27 34.85 5.59
N THR A 51 -32.95 35.45 4.45
CA THR A 51 -33.60 36.51 3.65
C THR A 51 -33.59 37.89 4.33
N THR A 52 -33.05 38.86 3.58
CA THR A 52 -33.04 40.34 3.77
C THR A 52 -31.79 40.86 4.48
N GLY A 53 -30.95 41.73 3.94
CA GLY A 53 -30.86 42.52 2.70
C GLY A 53 -29.47 43.20 2.76
N SER A 54 -28.97 44.04 1.87
CA SER A 54 -29.40 44.69 0.65
C SER A 54 -28.11 45.33 0.13
N GLY A 55 -27.80 45.23 -1.16
CA GLY A 55 -26.56 45.79 -1.72
C GLY A 55 -26.39 45.45 -3.19
N ILE A 56 -27.30 45.95 -4.02
CA ILE A 56 -27.20 46.01 -5.47
C ILE A 56 -26.08 46.97 -5.93
N VAL A 57 -25.33 46.60 -6.97
CA VAL A 57 -25.06 47.29 -8.26
C VAL A 57 -23.92 46.52 -8.96
N ASP A 58 -24.20 45.68 -9.95
CA ASP A 58 -24.27 45.96 -11.40
C ASP A 58 -23.02 46.60 -12.01
N SER A 59 -22.32 45.85 -12.86
CA SER A 59 -21.77 46.34 -14.13
C SER A 59 -21.30 45.16 -14.99
N SER A 60 -21.97 45.00 -16.12
CA SER A 60 -21.65 44.10 -17.22
C SER A 60 -20.30 44.40 -17.85
N SER A 61 -19.62 43.36 -18.35
CA SER A 61 -18.84 43.41 -19.60
C SER A 61 -18.59 41.99 -20.09
N ASP A 62 -19.35 41.65 -21.12
CA ASP A 62 -19.12 40.57 -22.09
C ASP A 62 -17.75 40.75 -22.76
N VAL A 63 -16.96 39.67 -22.88
CA VAL A 63 -16.11 39.38 -24.05
C VAL A 63 -15.60 37.93 -23.98
N SER A 64 -16.09 37.09 -24.89
CA SER A 64 -15.34 35.94 -25.43
C SER A 64 -14.28 36.45 -26.42
N PRO A 65 -13.19 35.68 -26.66
CA PRO A 65 -13.22 34.79 -27.82
C PRO A 65 -12.52 33.43 -27.63
N ASP A 66 -13.18 32.41 -28.17
CA ASP A 66 -12.68 31.39 -29.09
C ASP A 66 -11.16 31.39 -29.40
N SER A 67 -10.46 30.27 -29.18
CA SER A 67 -10.00 29.43 -30.32
C SER A 67 -9.12 28.23 -29.94
N ALA A 68 -9.39 27.16 -30.71
CA ALA A 68 -8.52 26.06 -31.16
C ALA A 68 -8.18 24.91 -30.21
N GLY A 69 -8.79 23.76 -30.51
CA GLY A 69 -8.46 22.45 -29.95
C GLY A 69 -7.39 21.67 -30.72
N GLU A 70 -6.86 20.66 -30.00
CA GLU A 70 -6.41 19.31 -30.38
C GLU A 70 -5.40 19.08 -31.54
N PRO A 71 -4.75 17.90 -31.63
CA PRO A 71 -4.09 17.08 -30.60
C PRO A 71 -2.63 16.76 -31.00
N VAL A 72 -1.75 16.42 -30.04
CA VAL A 72 -0.45 15.79 -30.39
C VAL A 72 -0.42 14.34 -29.91
N ALA A 73 -0.53 13.43 -30.88
CA ALA A 73 -0.34 12.01 -30.72
C ALA A 73 1.16 11.66 -30.81
N GLN A 74 1.64 10.87 -29.85
CA GLN A 74 2.50 9.67 -29.99
C GLN A 74 3.44 9.54 -28.78
N ALA A 75 2.97 8.78 -27.78
CA ALA A 75 3.86 8.06 -26.89
C ALA A 75 4.09 6.66 -27.50
N THR A 76 5.34 6.35 -27.84
CA THR A 76 5.81 4.97 -27.88
C THR A 76 7.02 4.88 -26.97
N PRO A 77 6.92 4.22 -25.81
CA PRO A 77 8.09 3.63 -25.19
C PRO A 77 8.09 2.13 -25.47
N THR A 78 9.03 1.71 -26.32
CA THR A 78 9.55 0.35 -26.38
C THR A 78 10.03 -0.09 -24.98
N PRO A 79 9.81 -1.34 -24.54
CA PRO A 79 10.37 -1.84 -23.29
C PRO A 79 11.88 -2.02 -23.45
N GLY A 80 12.65 -1.05 -22.96
CA GLY A 80 14.10 -1.13 -22.86
C GLY A 80 14.49 -1.83 -21.56
N ASN A 81 14.69 -3.14 -21.64
CA ASN A 81 15.31 -3.97 -20.60
C ASN A 81 16.67 -3.35 -20.22
N SER A 82 16.69 -2.54 -19.16
CA SER A 82 17.91 -1.96 -18.61
C SER A 82 18.47 -2.92 -17.57
N GLU A 83 19.12 -3.99 -18.04
CA GLU A 83 20.11 -4.70 -17.25
C GLU A 83 21.28 -3.74 -17.01
N LYS A 84 21.31 -3.08 -15.85
CA LYS A 84 22.44 -2.26 -15.44
C LYS A 84 23.40 -3.09 -14.60
N ALA A 85 24.56 -3.29 -15.20
CA ALA A 85 25.88 -3.64 -14.68
C ALA A 85 26.03 -3.79 -13.16
N ALA A 86 26.56 -4.96 -12.78
CA ALA A 86 27.14 -5.24 -11.47
C ALA A 86 28.27 -4.25 -11.14
N ALA A 87 28.11 -3.49 -10.06
CA ALA A 87 29.17 -2.73 -9.44
C ALA A 87 29.61 -3.43 -8.14
N SER A 88 30.87 -3.87 -8.11
CA SER A 88 31.57 -4.19 -6.87
C SER A 88 31.78 -2.91 -6.07
N GLY A 89 31.31 -2.88 -4.83
CA GLY A 89 31.48 -1.75 -3.91
C GLY A 89 31.20 -2.17 -2.46
N ASP A 90 31.74 -1.39 -1.53
CA ASP A 90 31.62 -1.44 -0.07
C ASP A 90 30.23 -1.87 0.47
N PRO A 91 30.10 -2.33 1.74
CA PRO A 91 28.82 -2.80 2.25
C PRO A 91 27.76 -1.69 2.18
N VAL A 92 26.83 -1.86 1.25
CA VAL A 92 25.70 -0.96 1.04
C VAL A 92 24.69 -1.20 2.16
N THR A 93 24.49 -0.20 3.02
CA THR A 93 23.48 -0.24 4.10
C THR A 93 22.05 -0.12 3.57
N GLN A 94 21.88 0.06 2.26
CA GLN A 94 20.62 0.20 1.58
C GLN A 94 20.68 -0.39 0.15
N SER A 95 19.57 -0.95 -0.33
CA SER A 95 19.42 -1.41 -1.71
C SER A 95 19.35 -0.26 -2.73
N GLU A 96 19.52 -0.60 -4.00
CA GLU A 96 19.06 0.25 -5.09
C GLU A 96 17.54 0.44 -5.06
N GLU A 97 17.04 1.45 -5.78
CA GLU A 97 15.61 1.68 -5.96
C GLU A 97 14.95 0.54 -6.74
N GLN A 98 13.82 0.06 -6.22
CA GLN A 98 13.05 -1.04 -6.77
C GLN A 98 11.65 -0.54 -7.13
N GLN A 99 11.22 -0.77 -8.36
CA GLN A 99 9.86 -0.48 -8.82
C GLN A 99 8.96 -1.69 -8.60
N ALA A 100 7.73 -1.45 -8.17
CA ALA A 100 6.71 -2.47 -7.97
C ALA A 100 5.30 -1.89 -8.13
N SER A 101 4.33 -2.77 -8.23
CA SER A 101 2.90 -2.43 -8.24
C SER A 101 2.16 -3.23 -7.18
N GLY A 102 1.03 -2.72 -6.73
CA GLY A 102 0.21 -3.36 -5.70
C GLY A 102 -1.12 -2.65 -5.50
N THR A 103 -1.81 -2.99 -4.42
CA THR A 103 -3.06 -2.36 -4.03
C THR A 103 -2.87 -1.60 -2.73
N PHE A 104 -3.15 -0.30 -2.73
CA PHE A 104 -3.10 0.53 -1.54
C PHE A 104 -4.14 0.06 -0.53
N ASN A 105 -3.70 -0.33 0.67
CA ASN A 105 -4.57 -0.83 1.74
C ASN A 105 -4.84 0.24 2.82
N GLY A 106 -4.07 1.34 2.81
CA GLY A 106 -4.23 2.47 3.72
C GLY A 106 -2.94 2.87 4.41
N LEU A 107 -3.00 3.93 5.20
CA LEU A 107 -1.93 4.30 6.13
C LEU A 107 -2.04 3.43 7.39
N ALA A 108 -0.96 2.75 7.79
CA ALA A 108 -0.90 2.04 9.06
C ALA A 108 -0.74 3.02 10.23
N ASP A 109 0.06 4.07 10.01
CA ASP A 109 0.29 5.17 10.95
C ASP A 109 0.74 6.43 10.17
N GLY A 110 1.13 7.50 10.88
CA GLY A 110 1.57 8.76 10.26
C GLY A 110 2.91 8.71 9.50
N HIS A 111 3.59 7.57 9.49
CA HIS A 111 4.89 7.32 8.88
C HIS A 111 4.93 5.99 8.11
N SER A 112 3.83 5.24 8.03
CA SER A 112 3.81 3.92 7.43
C SER A 112 2.57 3.71 6.56
N VAL A 113 2.73 3.03 5.44
CA VAL A 113 1.67 2.65 4.51
C VAL A 113 1.62 1.14 4.32
N GLU A 114 0.42 0.59 4.21
CA GLU A 114 0.17 -0.79 3.85
C GLU A 114 -0.13 -0.91 2.35
N ILE A 115 0.64 -1.74 1.65
CA ILE A 115 0.39 -2.07 0.26
C ILE A 115 0.24 -3.58 0.16
N LYS A 116 -0.91 -4.03 -0.35
CA LYS A 116 -1.15 -5.43 -0.67
C LYS A 116 -0.42 -5.78 -1.96
N THR A 117 0.59 -6.62 -1.84
CA THR A 117 1.32 -7.23 -2.95
C THR A 117 0.63 -8.54 -3.37
N PRO A 118 1.05 -9.19 -4.48
CA PRO A 118 0.49 -10.49 -4.87
C PRO A 118 0.66 -11.59 -3.82
N THR A 119 1.68 -11.48 -2.96
CA THR A 119 2.04 -12.52 -1.99
C THR A 119 1.52 -12.20 -0.59
N ASP A 120 1.61 -10.94 -0.16
CA ASP A 120 1.29 -10.51 1.20
C ASP A 120 0.98 -9.01 1.29
N THR A 121 0.48 -8.55 2.44
CA THR A 121 0.42 -7.12 2.78
C THR A 121 1.73 -6.68 3.39
N VAL A 122 2.39 -5.71 2.76
CA VAL A 122 3.70 -5.19 3.20
C VAL A 122 3.53 -3.78 3.74
N VAL A 123 4.13 -3.51 4.90
CA VAL A 123 4.19 -2.18 5.51
C VAL A 123 5.47 -1.48 5.06
N PHE A 124 5.34 -0.35 4.38
CA PHE A 124 6.44 0.49 3.96
C PHE A 124 6.52 1.72 4.84
N GLN A 125 7.73 2.10 5.25
CA GLN A 125 7.97 3.41 5.85
C GLN A 125 7.86 4.49 4.78
N ALA A 126 7.23 5.61 5.10
CA ALA A 126 7.00 6.71 4.18
C ALA A 126 7.29 8.06 4.86
N GLY A 127 7.89 8.98 4.10
CA GLY A 127 8.07 10.36 4.55
C GLY A 127 6.73 11.11 4.63
N SER A 128 6.67 12.18 5.43
CA SER A 128 5.43 12.93 5.67
C SER A 128 4.78 13.48 4.40
N GLU A 129 5.57 13.85 3.39
CA GLU A 129 5.04 14.32 2.09
C GLU A 129 4.30 13.21 1.34
N LEU A 130 4.89 12.00 1.27
CA LEU A 130 4.23 10.84 0.66
C LEU A 130 2.97 10.45 1.44
N VAL A 131 3.03 10.48 2.77
CA VAL A 131 1.87 10.20 3.63
C VAL A 131 0.72 11.18 3.33
N GLN A 132 1.01 12.48 3.21
CA GLN A 132 -0.01 13.47 2.84
C GLN A 132 -0.59 13.22 1.45
N GLN A 133 0.24 12.87 0.46
CA GLN A 133 -0.23 12.53 -0.87
C GLN A 133 -1.19 11.32 -0.84
N MET A 134 -0.85 10.28 -0.08
CA MET A 134 -1.65 9.06 0.05
C MET A 134 -2.95 9.24 0.83
N GLN A 135 -3.14 10.35 1.57
CA GLN A 135 -4.43 10.63 2.23
C GLN A 135 -5.56 10.86 1.23
N ALA A 136 -5.23 11.24 -0.02
CA ALA A 136 -6.20 11.38 -1.09
C ALA A 136 -6.54 10.05 -1.78
N PHE A 137 -5.77 8.97 -1.52
CA PHE A 137 -5.98 7.68 -2.17
C PHE A 137 -7.08 6.90 -1.46
N GLU A 138 -7.97 6.30 -2.23
CA GLU A 138 -8.95 5.36 -1.70
C GLU A 138 -8.31 3.99 -1.43
N GLN A 139 -8.74 3.32 -0.36
CA GLN A 139 -8.33 1.93 -0.12
C GLN A 139 -8.84 1.04 -1.26
N GLY A 140 -7.99 0.12 -1.73
CA GLY A 140 -8.28 -0.72 -2.88
C GLY A 140 -7.76 -0.15 -4.21
N THR A 141 -7.25 1.09 -4.23
CA THR A 141 -6.64 1.67 -5.43
C THR A 141 -5.38 0.93 -5.84
N SER A 142 -5.28 0.58 -7.12
CA SER A 142 -4.04 0.05 -7.69
C SER A 142 -2.99 1.15 -7.74
N VAL A 143 -1.76 0.83 -7.34
CA VAL A 143 -0.66 1.79 -7.25
C VAL A 143 0.61 1.25 -7.87
N ASP A 144 1.38 2.14 -8.48
CA ASP A 144 2.78 1.92 -8.84
C ASP A 144 3.67 2.69 -7.88
N TYR A 145 4.72 2.06 -7.37
CA TYR A 145 5.60 2.64 -6.37
C TYR A 145 7.06 2.24 -6.55
N THR A 146 7.93 3.12 -6.08
CA THR A 146 9.36 2.85 -5.94
C THR A 146 9.71 2.76 -4.46
N TYR A 147 10.53 1.79 -4.08
CA TYR A 147 11.00 1.61 -2.71
C TYR A 147 12.47 1.23 -2.67
N ILE A 148 13.05 1.37 -1.49
CA ILE A 148 14.41 0.95 -1.13
C ILE A 148 14.31 0.10 0.14
N VAL A 149 15.26 -0.80 0.37
CA VAL A 149 15.37 -1.56 1.61
C VAL A 149 16.61 -1.10 2.35
N LYS A 150 16.47 -0.63 3.58
CA LYS A 150 17.62 -0.29 4.44
C LYS A 150 17.81 -1.36 5.50
N GLU A 151 19.06 -1.63 5.83
CA GLU A 151 19.41 -2.40 7.02
C GLU A 151 19.44 -1.47 8.23
N VAL A 152 18.54 -1.72 9.19
CA VAL A 152 18.45 -0.96 10.43
C VAL A 152 18.76 -1.84 11.62
N ASP A 153 19.20 -1.22 12.72
CA ASP A 153 19.44 -1.96 13.95
C ASP A 153 18.11 -2.28 14.65
N GLY A 154 17.77 -3.57 14.73
CA GLY A 154 16.62 -4.09 15.47
C GLY A 154 16.92 -4.32 16.96
N GLY A 155 18.07 -3.87 17.46
CA GLY A 155 18.48 -4.08 18.85
C GLY A 155 18.97 -5.50 19.08
N THR A 156 18.25 -6.27 19.90
CA THR A 156 18.66 -7.63 20.28
C THR A 156 18.62 -8.61 19.10
N ASP A 157 17.80 -8.33 18.10
CA ASP A 157 17.63 -9.17 16.90
C ASP A 157 18.67 -8.88 15.80
N GLY A 158 19.60 -7.96 16.04
CA GLY A 158 20.63 -7.59 15.07
C GLY A 158 20.09 -6.69 13.95
N LYS A 159 20.67 -6.80 12.75
CA LYS A 159 20.24 -5.98 11.60
C LYS A 159 18.98 -6.55 10.96
N ILE A 160 17.96 -5.72 10.82
CA ILE A 160 16.70 -6.05 10.14
C ILE A 160 16.57 -5.26 8.84
N LYS A 161 15.85 -5.82 7.87
CA LYS A 161 15.56 -5.17 6.59
C LYS A 161 14.24 -4.43 6.69
N GLN A 162 14.27 -3.11 6.51
CA GLN A 162 13.09 -2.27 6.54
C GLN A 162 12.86 -1.62 5.18
N PRO A 163 11.68 -1.81 4.56
CA PRO A 163 11.36 -1.19 3.29
C PRO A 163 10.90 0.26 3.50
N TRP A 164 11.36 1.15 2.63
CA TRP A 164 11.06 2.56 2.60
C TRP A 164 10.54 2.96 1.24
N LEU A 165 9.37 3.58 1.21
CA LEU A 165 8.77 4.15 0.01
C LEU A 165 9.57 5.39 -0.41
N VAL A 166 9.91 5.45 -1.70
CA VAL A 166 10.55 6.59 -2.35
C VAL A 166 9.51 7.41 -3.12
N SER A 167 8.61 6.73 -3.81
CA SER A 167 7.50 7.36 -4.53
C SER A 167 6.34 6.40 -4.69
N ILE A 168 5.14 6.95 -4.87
CA ILE A 168 3.92 6.20 -5.14
C ILE A 168 2.97 7.05 -5.98
N LYS A 169 2.21 6.40 -6.85
CA LYS A 169 1.13 7.01 -7.65
C LYS A 169 0.04 5.98 -7.88
N GLU A 170 -1.17 6.44 -8.15
CA GLU A 170 -2.22 5.58 -8.68
C GLU A 170 -1.78 5.01 -10.04
N ALA A 171 -1.99 3.71 -10.21
CA ALA A 171 -1.74 3.04 -11.49
C ALA A 171 -2.77 3.56 -12.52
N SER A 172 -2.30 3.87 -13.73
CA SER A 172 -3.13 4.41 -14.82
C SER A 172 -3.87 3.33 -15.59
#